data_AF-A0A7H4MFE6-F1
#
_entry.id   AF-A0A7H4MFE6-F1
#
_cell.length_a   1.000
_cell.length_b   1.000
_cell.length_c   1.000
_cell.angle_alpha   90.00
_cell.angle_beta   90.00
_cell.angle_gamma   90.00
#
_symmetry.space_group_name_H-M   'P 1'
#
loop_
_entity.id
_entity.type
_entity.pdbx_description
1 polymer ?
#
loop_
_entity_poly.entity_id
_entity_poly.type
_entity_poly.pdbx_seq_one_letter_code
_entity_poly.pdbx_strand_id
1 'polypeptide(L)'
;MLRTGSEEWWQTLQGPQCRAVDDAIEVTFWWRDPAGDETHSPRRRVWLYITGVTDHHQNARPQSLTRLPGTDAWSWRTTLSPTWRGSYCFIPSRP
;
A
#
# COMPACT_ATOMS: atom_id res chain seq x y z
N MET A 1 13.45 7.32 15.99
CA MET A 1 12.48 7.09 14.90
C MET A 1 12.62 5.63 14.48
N LEU A 2 11.53 4.87 14.36
CA LEU A 2 11.62 3.47 13.91
C LEU A 2 12.01 3.43 12.42
N ARG A 3 12.82 2.46 12.02
CA ARG A 3 13.22 2.27 10.62
C ARG A 3 12.04 1.64 9.86
N THR A 4 11.56 2.29 8.82
CA THR A 4 10.52 1.72 7.94
C THR A 4 10.95 0.35 7.40
N GLY A 5 10.05 -0.62 7.48
CA GLY A 5 10.33 -2.02 7.13
C GLY A 5 11.01 -2.85 8.24
N SER A 6 11.31 -2.28 9.41
CA SER A 6 11.73 -3.09 10.57
C SER A 6 10.54 -3.79 11.22
N GLU A 7 10.81 -4.84 11.99
CA GLU A 7 9.78 -5.59 12.71
C GLU A 7 9.00 -4.68 13.67
N GLU A 8 9.71 -3.85 14.44
CA GLU A 8 9.12 -2.91 15.39
C GLU A 8 8.25 -1.88 14.67
N TRP A 9 8.66 -1.43 13.48
CA TRP A 9 7.85 -0.54 12.67
C TRP A 9 6.56 -1.22 12.18
N TRP A 10 6.63 -2.46 11.69
CA TRP A 10 5.46 -3.23 11.28
C TRP A 10 4.45 -3.43 12.41
N GLN A 11 4.93 -3.68 13.63
CA GLN A 11 4.09 -3.83 14.82
C GLN A 11 3.31 -2.56 15.19
N THR A 12 3.73 -1.39 14.72
CA THR A 12 2.98 -0.15 14.91
C THR A 12 1.78 0.00 13.97
N LEU A 13 1.71 -0.79 12.89
CA LEU A 13 0.67 -0.69 11.87
C LEU A 13 -0.50 -1.60 12.18
N GLN A 14 -1.72 -1.05 12.16
CA GLN A 14 -2.98 -1.80 12.32
C GLN A 14 -3.83 -1.79 11.04
N GLY A 15 -3.30 -1.22 9.95
CA GLY A 15 -4.00 -1.01 8.69
C GLY A 15 -3.37 0.11 7.88
N PRO A 16 -4.08 0.65 6.87
CA PRO A 16 -3.64 1.83 6.14
C PRO A 16 -3.42 3.00 7.09
N GLN A 17 -2.34 3.75 6.89
CA GLN A 17 -2.10 4.97 7.66
C GLN A 17 -2.91 6.10 7.06
N CYS A 18 -3.61 6.85 7.91
CA CYS A 18 -4.45 7.97 7.50
C CYS A 18 -3.91 9.27 8.10
N ARG A 19 -3.86 10.32 7.29
CA ARG A 19 -3.48 11.67 7.71
C ARG A 19 -4.45 12.67 7.09
N ALA A 20 -5.02 13.57 7.90
CA ALA A 20 -5.83 14.66 7.37
C ALA A 20 -4.94 15.66 6.60
N VAL A 21 -5.37 16.03 5.40
CA VAL A 21 -4.71 17.02 4.54
C VAL A 21 -5.80 17.86 3.89
N ASP A 22 -5.88 19.14 4.27
CA ASP A 22 -6.91 20.07 3.83
C ASP A 22 -8.33 19.46 4.01
N ASP A 23 -9.12 19.38 2.93
CA ASP A 23 -10.48 18.83 2.91
C ASP A 23 -10.52 17.31 2.61
N ALA A 24 -9.39 16.62 2.77
CA ALA A 24 -9.26 15.21 2.41
C ALA A 24 -8.42 14.38 3.40
N ILE A 25 -8.39 13.07 3.16
CA ILE A 25 -7.57 12.13 3.93
C ILE A 25 -6.52 11.53 2.99
N GLU A 26 -5.25 11.79 3.26
CA GLU A 26 -4.16 11.06 2.66
C GLU A 26 -4.08 9.67 3.31
N VAL A 27 -4.16 8.64 2.49
CA VAL A 27 -4.09 7.24 2.91
C VAL A 27 -2.86 6.59 2.31
N THR A 28 -2.02 6.00 3.15
CA THR A 28 -0.88 5.17 2.73
C THR A 28 -1.16 3.71 3.05
N PHE A 29 -1.19 2.89 2.02
CA PHE A 29 -1.34 1.44 2.12
C PHE A 29 0.05 0.81 2.19
N TRP A 30 0.19 -0.17 3.08
CA TRP A 30 1.43 -0.91 3.28
C TRP A 30 1.19 -2.40 3.09
N TRP A 31 2.09 -3.06 2.38
CA TRP A 31 2.12 -4.51 2.26
C TRP A 31 3.52 -5.01 2.62
N ARG A 32 3.58 -6.00 3.51
CA ARG A 32 4.81 -6.66 3.93
C ARG A 32 5.07 -7.85 3.03
N ASP A 33 6.22 -7.86 2.38
CA ASP A 33 6.63 -8.98 1.55
C ASP A 33 7.16 -10.12 2.42
N PRO A 34 6.48 -11.29 2.47
CA PRO A 34 6.90 -12.39 3.33
C PRO A 34 8.22 -13.05 2.88
N ALA A 35 8.71 -12.78 1.67
CA ALA A 35 10.04 -13.25 1.26
C ALA A 35 11.15 -12.22 1.45
N GLY A 36 10.87 -11.10 2.13
CA GLY A 36 11.86 -10.08 2.42
C GLY A 36 12.04 -9.05 1.29
N ASP A 37 13.25 -8.51 1.20
CA ASP A 37 13.62 -7.45 0.26
C ASP A 37 13.78 -7.94 -1.19
N GLU A 38 14.15 -7.03 -2.09
CA GLU A 38 14.34 -7.31 -3.52
C GLU A 38 15.47 -8.30 -3.85
N THR A 39 16.37 -8.59 -2.92
CA THR A 39 17.45 -9.57 -3.13
C THR A 39 16.99 -11.00 -2.91
N HIS A 40 15.91 -11.18 -2.14
CA HIS A 40 15.32 -12.48 -1.79
C HIS A 40 13.98 -12.72 -2.50
N SER A 41 13.15 -11.67 -2.60
CA SER A 41 11.80 -11.77 -3.09
C SER A 41 11.74 -11.60 -4.61
N PRO A 42 11.13 -12.54 -5.34
CA PRO A 42 11.00 -12.42 -6.79
C PRO A 42 9.84 -11.49 -7.20
N ARG A 43 9.08 -10.94 -6.23
CA ARG A 43 7.87 -10.13 -6.46
C ARG A 43 8.23 -8.88 -7.25
N ARG A 44 7.58 -8.72 -8.42
CA ARG A 44 7.74 -7.54 -9.29
C ARG A 44 6.62 -6.52 -9.12
N ARG A 45 5.42 -6.97 -8.75
CA ARG A 45 4.24 -6.11 -8.58
C ARG A 45 3.39 -6.61 -7.43
N VAL A 46 2.80 -5.65 -6.74
CA VAL A 46 1.75 -5.85 -5.75
C VAL A 46 0.64 -4.89 -6.13
N TRP A 47 -0.42 -5.39 -6.77
CA TRP A 47 -1.51 -4.53 -7.19
C TRP A 47 -2.40 -4.18 -6.00
N LEU A 48 -3.00 -2.99 -6.06
CA LEU A 48 -3.95 -2.50 -5.07
C LEU A 48 -5.28 -2.21 -5.76
N TYR A 49 -6.27 -3.02 -5.41
CA TYR A 49 -7.65 -2.84 -5.83
C TYR A 49 -8.43 -2.18 -4.71
N ILE A 50 -8.98 -0.99 -4.96
CA ILE A 50 -9.82 -0.23 -4.04
C ILE A 50 -11.15 0.04 -4.76
N THR A 51 -12.25 -0.46 -4.20
CA THR A 51 -13.58 -0.31 -4.79
C THR A 51 -13.95 1.17 -4.94
N GLY A 52 -14.36 1.57 -6.14
CA GLY A 52 -14.72 2.93 -6.53
C GLY A 52 -13.56 3.92 -6.70
N VAL A 53 -12.31 3.47 -6.55
CA VAL A 53 -11.11 4.34 -6.60
C VAL A 53 -10.09 3.87 -7.64
N THR A 54 -9.64 2.61 -7.56
CA THR A 54 -8.67 2.04 -8.50
C THR A 54 -9.27 0.93 -9.37
N ASP A 55 -10.60 0.83 -9.38
CA ASP A 55 -11.33 -0.18 -10.15
C ASP A 55 -11.79 0.33 -11.53
N HIS A 56 -12.43 -0.57 -12.27
CA HIS A 56 -12.88 -0.34 -13.63
C HIS A 56 -13.98 0.75 -13.74
N HIS A 57 -14.68 1.08 -12.64
CA HIS A 57 -15.69 2.14 -12.64
C HIS A 57 -15.07 3.51 -12.88
N GLN A 58 -13.78 3.69 -12.57
CA GLN A 58 -13.04 4.93 -12.81
C GLN A 58 -12.16 4.89 -14.09
N ASN A 59 -12.20 3.80 -14.87
CA ASN A 59 -11.18 3.51 -15.91
C ASN A 59 -9.74 3.68 -15.40
N ALA A 60 -9.53 3.46 -14.09
CA ALA A 60 -8.24 3.67 -13.48
C ALA A 60 -7.24 2.64 -14.02
N ARG A 61 -6.04 3.10 -14.39
CA ARG A 61 -4.94 2.17 -14.67
C ARG A 61 -4.66 1.37 -13.39
N PRO A 62 -4.40 0.05 -13.48
CA PRO A 62 -4.04 -0.76 -12.32
C PRO A 62 -2.91 -0.11 -11.53
N GLN A 63 -3.12 0.09 -10.23
CA GLN A 63 -2.14 0.71 -9.35
C GLN A 63 -1.34 -0.39 -8.65
N SER A 64 -0.01 -0.33 -8.77
CA SER A 64 0.87 -1.20 -8.00
C SER A 64 1.55 -0.40 -6.90
N LEU A 65 1.76 -1.04 -5.74
CA LEU A 65 2.66 -0.52 -4.72
C LEU A 65 4.08 -0.47 -5.26
N THR A 66 4.89 0.42 -4.67
CA THR A 66 6.33 0.53 -4.90
C THR A 66 7.07 0.02 -3.67
N ARG A 67 8.06 -0.86 -3.87
CA ARG A 67 8.93 -1.34 -2.80
C ARG A 67 9.85 -0.22 -2.32
N LEU A 68 10.00 -0.08 -1.02
CA LEU A 68 11.09 0.69 -0.43
C LEU A 68 12.40 -0.10 -0.54
N PRO A 69 13.44 0.44 -1.21
CA PRO A 69 14.70 -0.28 -1.44
C PRO A 69 15.33 -0.83 -0.16
N GLY A 70 15.84 -2.06 -0.21
CA GLY A 70 16.48 -2.75 0.90
C GLY A 70 15.54 -3.11 2.05
N THR A 71 14.23 -3.22 1.77
CA THR A 71 13.21 -3.58 2.78
C THR A 71 12.15 -4.53 2.21
N ASP A 72 11.43 -5.18 3.11
CA ASP A 72 10.23 -5.96 2.79
C ASP A 72 8.96 -5.10 2.59
N ALA A 73 9.07 -3.77 2.71
CA ALA A 73 7.94 -2.88 2.70
C ALA A 73 7.59 -2.37 1.30
N TRP A 74 6.35 -2.61 0.90
CA TRP A 74 5.73 -2.01 -0.28
C TRP A 74 4.73 -0.96 0.14
N SER A 75 4.64 0.15 -0.60
CA SER A 75 3.71 1.23 -0.29
C SER A 75 3.03 1.83 -1.51
N TRP A 76 1.82 2.34 -1.31
CA TRP A 76 1.15 3.22 -2.26
C TRP A 76 0.31 4.24 -1.50
N ARG A 77 0.23 5.46 -2.03
CA ARG A 77 -0.43 6.58 -1.38
C ARG A 77 -1.44 7.22 -2.31
N THR A 78 -2.56 7.65 -1.75
CA THR A 78 -3.58 8.44 -2.43
C THR A 78 -4.28 9.37 -1.46
N THR A 79 -5.19 10.19 -2.00
CA THR A 79 -6.07 11.06 -1.23
C THR A 79 -7.52 10.61 -1.45
N LEU A 80 -8.27 10.40 -0.37
CA LEU A 80 -9.67 10.00 -0.38
C LEU A 80 -10.54 11.06 0.29
N SER A 81 -11.82 11.10 -0.09
CA SER A 81 -12.83 11.89 0.63
C SER A 81 -12.88 11.45 2.12
N PRO A 82 -13.03 12.38 3.09
CA PRO A 82 -13.18 12.04 4.51
C PRO A 82 -14.36 11.10 4.80
N THR A 83 -15.38 11.14 3.95
CA THR A 83 -16.59 10.31 4.06
C THR A 83 -16.48 8.98 3.32
N TRP A 84 -15.41 8.74 2.57
CA TRP A 84 -15.25 7.50 1.81
C TRP A 84 -15.22 6.29 2.75
N ARG A 85 -15.96 5.25 2.37
CA ARG A 85 -15.96 3.93 3.00
C ARG A 85 -16.02 2.89 1.90
N GLY A 86 -15.11 1.94 1.92
CA GLY A 86 -15.03 0.90 0.90
C GLY A 86 -14.01 -0.16 1.25
N SER A 87 -14.01 -1.22 0.46
CA SER A 87 -13.08 -2.34 0.60
C SER A 87 -11.86 -2.16 -0.29
N TYR A 88 -10.78 -2.83 0.08
CA TYR A 88 -9.59 -2.94 -0.76
C TYR A 88 -8.97 -4.33 -0.59
N CYS A 89 -8.14 -4.74 -1.55
CA CYS A 89 -7.29 -5.91 -1.42
C CYS A 89 -5.95 -5.72 -2.14
N PHE A 90 -4.94 -6.45 -1.65
CA PHE A 90 -3.66 -6.57 -2.32
C PHE A 90 -3.64 -7.81 -3.21
N ILE A 91 -3.06 -7.69 -4.41
CA ILE A 91 -2.89 -8.79 -5.34
C ILE A 91 -1.39 -8.88 -5.67
N PRO A 92 -0.59 -9.57 -4.83
CA PRO A 92 0.82 -9.82 -5.13
C PRO A 92 0.90 -10.72 -6.37
N SER A 93 1.51 -10.23 -7.45
CA SER A 93 1.67 -11.03 -8.66
C SER A 93 2.89 -11.91 -8.58
N ARG A 94 2.82 -13.08 -9.21
CA ARG A 94 4.02 -13.85 -9.50
C ARG A 94 4.92 -13.07 -10.48
N PRO A 95 6.22 -13.37 -10.52
CA PRO A 95 7.15 -12.82 -11.50
C PRO A 95 6.69 -13.13 -12.92
#